data_AF-N8XBR3-F1
#
_entry.id   AF-N8XBR3-F1
#
_cell.length_a   1.000
_cell.length_b   1.000
_cell.length_c   1.000
_cell.angle_alpha   90.00
_cell.angle_beta   90.00
_cell.angle_gamma   90.00
#
_symmetry.space_group_name_H-M   'P 1'
#
loop_
_entity.id
_entity.type
_entity.pdbx_description
1 polymer ?
#
loop_
_entity_poly.entity_id
_entity_poly.type
_entity_poly.pdbx_seq_one_letter_code
_entity_poly.pdbx_strand_id
1 'polypeptide(L)'
;MNIQNIKIAKQKIIDQMYLDFHNTVTDERYFSIENIKKCDQDLEKYIELLANAQRQQKEISKAIQWVFKVLSTFGGTDEDPEFLWGFMFNGYTEQLTDFILNTAFEYGLEKSKAKKIKTKFFYIKHNPHFLQVFRVYIGSTLTNGIILEYNARQSCFEFIENPYGENYTIPILNLKINPDHSELSFDVLKAEGFKTIHLKAQNKLDQLLLQAIWKLNQKNYFSTPPDSNFCNIEIELDQGILTHLKTLNFDKNNKIIDMFSEGSGIRLLVQALDATGAFQNSENLSPHPEIVCEKFIIVDAVPEWKYYEIQELNMAGNNISVMTKNQLYRYDEQNSQNVIGLETPCKKLIYPINTYHFMSEILQDIFIHRASFRARFDK
;
A
#
# COMPACT_ATOMS: atom_id res chain seq x y z
N MET A 1 11.49 -1.89 41.83
CA MET A 1 10.85 -3.00 41.12
C MET A 1 11.77 -4.19 41.24
N ASN A 2 11.25 -5.36 41.62
CA ASN A 2 12.11 -6.44 42.10
C ASN A 2 12.70 -7.21 40.91
N ILE A 3 14.01 -7.03 40.65
CA ILE A 3 14.79 -7.80 39.66
C ILE A 3 14.57 -9.30 39.85
N GLN A 4 14.36 -9.73 41.09
CA GLN A 4 14.04 -11.11 41.42
C GLN A 4 12.76 -11.61 40.74
N ASN A 5 11.71 -10.78 40.65
CA ASN A 5 10.46 -11.17 39.99
C ASN A 5 10.64 -11.30 38.47
N ILE A 6 11.57 -10.54 37.88
CA ILE A 6 11.88 -10.60 36.45
C ILE A 6 12.72 -11.82 36.12
N LYS A 7 13.71 -12.14 36.98
CA LYS A 7 14.44 -13.41 36.89
C LYS A 7 13.51 -14.61 37.02
N ILE A 8 12.52 -14.56 37.92
CA ILE A 8 11.50 -15.60 38.07
C ILE A 8 10.62 -15.72 36.81
N ALA A 9 10.19 -14.60 36.22
CA ALA A 9 9.37 -14.63 35.01
C ALA A 9 10.14 -15.14 33.78
N LYS A 10 11.39 -14.68 33.59
CA LYS A 10 12.33 -15.20 32.61
C LYS A 10 12.47 -16.72 32.73
N GLN A 11 12.74 -17.20 33.95
CA GLN A 11 12.94 -18.63 34.19
C GLN A 11 11.69 -19.44 33.82
N LYS A 12 10.49 -18.98 34.19
CA LYS A 12 9.23 -19.66 33.81
C LYS A 12 9.06 -19.81 32.29
N ILE A 13 9.50 -18.83 31.52
CA ILE A 13 9.38 -18.85 30.05
C ILE A 13 10.40 -19.79 29.45
N ILE A 14 11.64 -19.75 29.94
CA ILE A 14 12.68 -20.70 29.52
C ILE A 14 12.28 -22.12 29.88
N ASP A 15 11.70 -22.34 31.07
CA ASP A 15 11.17 -23.62 31.51
C ASP A 15 10.01 -24.09 30.62
N GLN A 16 9.10 -23.18 30.25
CA GLN A 16 8.00 -23.47 29.33
C GLN A 16 8.52 -23.82 27.93
N MET A 17 9.49 -23.07 27.40
CA MET A 17 10.15 -23.40 26.13
C MET A 17 10.81 -24.78 26.19
N TYR A 18 11.46 -25.15 27.29
CA TYR A 18 11.98 -26.52 27.44
C TYR A 18 10.86 -27.55 27.53
N LEU A 19 9.77 -27.26 28.22
CA LEU A 19 8.62 -28.13 28.35
C LEU A 19 7.98 -28.41 26.99
N ASP A 20 7.74 -27.36 26.21
CA ASP A 20 7.17 -27.44 24.86
C ASP A 20 8.15 -28.15 23.92
N PHE A 21 9.45 -27.86 24.00
CA PHE A 21 10.47 -28.60 23.28
C PHE A 21 10.40 -30.11 23.55
N HIS A 22 10.27 -30.51 24.81
CA HIS A 22 10.25 -31.92 25.19
C HIS A 22 8.93 -32.61 24.86
N ASN A 23 7.81 -31.89 24.86
CA ASN A 23 6.48 -32.43 24.60
C ASN A 23 6.12 -32.45 23.10
N THR A 24 6.78 -31.62 22.28
CA THR A 24 6.60 -31.63 20.83
C THR A 24 7.48 -32.70 20.19
N VAL A 25 6.89 -33.47 19.26
CA VAL A 25 7.62 -34.48 18.47
C VAL A 25 8.70 -33.82 17.62
N THR A 26 9.84 -34.49 17.42
CA THR A 26 11.08 -33.88 16.92
C THR A 26 10.91 -33.05 15.65
N ASP A 27 10.04 -33.48 14.73
CA ASP A 27 9.84 -32.87 13.41
C ASP A 27 8.98 -31.59 13.43
N GLU A 28 8.35 -31.27 14.57
CA GLU A 28 7.44 -30.13 14.74
C GLU A 28 7.99 -29.08 15.72
N ARG A 29 9.25 -29.22 16.17
CA ARG A 29 9.86 -28.32 17.14
C ARG A 29 10.26 -26.99 16.50
N TYR A 30 9.73 -25.89 17.03
CA TYR A 30 10.03 -24.53 16.58
C TYR A 30 11.39 -23.98 17.06
N PHE A 31 12.03 -24.64 18.02
CA PHE A 31 13.31 -24.21 18.62
C PHE A 31 14.14 -25.42 19.05
N SER A 32 15.47 -25.27 19.16
CA SER A 32 16.40 -26.28 19.69
C SER A 32 16.77 -26.00 21.15
N ILE A 33 17.32 -27.00 21.86
CA ILE A 33 17.88 -26.81 23.21
C ILE A 33 18.94 -25.70 23.20
N GLU A 34 19.78 -25.65 22.17
CA GLU A 34 20.82 -24.64 22.00
C GLU A 34 20.23 -23.23 21.83
N ASN A 35 19.12 -23.09 21.09
CA ASN A 35 18.43 -21.81 20.91
C ASN A 35 17.79 -21.33 22.21
N ILE A 36 17.19 -22.24 22.99
CA ILE A 36 16.62 -21.92 24.31
C ILE A 36 17.74 -21.47 25.26
N LYS A 37 18.87 -22.18 25.32
CA LYS A 37 20.04 -21.80 26.14
C LYS A 37 20.58 -20.42 25.78
N LYS A 38 20.61 -20.09 24.49
CA LYS A 38 21.13 -18.79 24.04
C LYS A 38 20.17 -17.65 24.38
N CYS A 39 18.87 -17.85 24.15
CA CYS A 39 17.82 -16.92 24.57
C CYS A 39 17.91 -16.65 26.09
N ASP A 40 18.05 -17.71 26.88
CA ASP A 40 18.25 -17.64 28.34
C ASP A 40 19.47 -16.78 28.72
N GLN A 41 20.60 -16.97 28.03
CA GLN A 41 21.83 -16.20 28.27
C GLN A 41 21.71 -14.72 27.90
N ASP A 42 21.11 -14.41 26.76
CA ASP A 42 20.96 -13.03 26.30
C ASP A 42 19.98 -12.25 27.19
N LEU A 43 18.92 -12.91 27.64
CA LEU A 43 18.00 -12.36 28.63
C LEU A 43 18.66 -12.18 30.01
N GLU A 44 19.57 -13.07 30.43
CA GLU A 44 20.33 -12.93 31.68
C GLU A 44 21.26 -11.70 31.63
N LYS A 45 22.06 -11.55 30.56
CA LYS A 45 22.92 -10.38 30.34
C LYS A 45 22.12 -9.09 30.37
N TYR A 46 20.91 -9.11 29.82
CA TYR A 46 20.04 -7.94 29.81
C TYR A 46 19.49 -7.60 31.20
N ILE A 47 19.13 -8.62 32.00
CA ILE A 47 18.75 -8.42 33.40
C ILE A 47 19.92 -7.89 34.24
N GLU A 48 21.15 -8.27 33.93
CA GLU A 48 22.35 -7.71 34.59
C GLU A 48 22.57 -6.22 34.24
N LEU A 49 22.36 -5.83 32.97
CA LEU A 49 22.41 -4.44 32.55
C LEU A 49 21.35 -3.58 33.26
N LEU A 50 20.14 -4.12 33.45
CA LEU A 50 19.07 -3.50 34.23
C LEU A 50 19.41 -3.34 35.71
N ALA A 51 20.07 -4.34 36.30
CA ALA A 51 20.41 -4.33 37.72
C ALA A 51 21.32 -3.15 38.07
N ASN A 52 22.14 -2.74 37.11
CA ASN A 52 23.12 -1.66 37.23
C ASN A 52 22.59 -0.28 36.79
N ALA A 53 21.39 -0.20 36.18
CA ALA A 53 20.79 1.05 35.70
C ALA A 53 20.00 1.79 36.81
N GLN A 54 20.70 2.55 37.66
CA GLN A 54 20.10 3.19 38.86
C GLN A 54 19.00 4.25 38.62
N ARG A 55 18.75 4.72 37.38
CA ARG A 55 17.70 5.74 37.10
C ARG A 55 16.64 5.37 36.07
N GLN A 56 16.81 4.30 35.29
CA GLN A 56 15.90 3.91 34.18
C GLN A 56 15.18 2.56 34.41
N GLN A 57 15.39 1.96 35.58
CA GLN A 57 14.95 0.61 35.95
C GLN A 57 13.44 0.36 35.78
N LYS A 58 12.60 1.37 36.04
CA LYS A 58 11.12 1.21 36.05
C LYS A 58 10.50 1.17 34.65
N GLU A 59 11.15 1.76 33.65
CA GLU A 59 10.64 1.84 32.27
C GLU A 59 11.18 0.68 31.42
N ILE A 60 12.48 0.40 31.51
CA ILE A 60 13.11 -0.71 30.76
C ILE A 60 12.53 -2.06 31.20
N SER A 61 12.18 -2.22 32.47
CA SER A 61 11.56 -3.46 32.90
C SER A 61 10.11 -3.65 32.50
N LYS A 62 9.36 -2.59 32.17
CA LYS A 62 8.02 -2.76 31.61
C LYS A 62 8.10 -3.34 30.20
N ALA A 63 9.05 -2.84 29.40
CA ALA A 63 9.36 -3.37 28.07
C ALA A 63 9.73 -4.87 28.13
N ILE A 64 10.45 -5.27 29.18
CA ILE A 64 10.89 -6.65 29.42
C ILE A 64 9.79 -7.56 29.94
N GLN A 65 8.98 -7.09 30.90
CA GLN A 65 7.80 -7.83 31.36
C GLN A 65 6.81 -8.08 30.22
N TRP A 66 6.80 -7.19 29.24
CA TRP A 66 6.03 -7.34 28.01
C TRP A 66 6.68 -8.37 27.07
N VAL A 67 8.00 -8.34 26.81
CA VAL A 67 8.73 -9.39 26.03
C VAL A 67 8.38 -10.76 26.59
N PHE A 68 8.50 -10.87 27.91
CA PHE A 68 8.26 -12.11 28.62
C PHE A 68 6.79 -12.56 28.58
N LYS A 69 5.82 -11.66 28.71
CA LYS A 69 4.40 -12.04 28.62
C LYS A 69 4.02 -12.61 27.25
N VAL A 70 4.66 -12.16 26.17
CA VAL A 70 4.35 -12.62 24.81
C VAL A 70 5.18 -13.82 24.38
N LEU A 71 6.40 -13.99 24.91
CA LEU A 71 7.09 -15.26 24.81
C LEU A 71 6.42 -16.38 25.63
N SER A 72 5.54 -16.04 26.59
CA SER A 72 4.84 -17.02 27.45
C SER A 72 3.56 -17.62 26.88
N THR A 73 3.10 -17.15 25.71
CA THR A 73 1.94 -17.73 24.99
C THR A 73 2.35 -18.70 23.89
N PHE A 74 3.66 -18.84 23.66
CA PHE A 74 4.26 -19.67 22.62
C PHE A 74 3.83 -21.13 22.77
N GLY A 75 3.13 -21.68 21.78
CA GLY A 75 2.69 -23.09 21.77
C GLY A 75 1.32 -23.39 22.40
N GLY A 76 0.49 -22.39 22.67
CA GLY A 76 -0.93 -22.59 23.02
C GLY A 76 -1.80 -22.94 21.81
N THR A 77 -3.02 -23.46 22.03
CA THR A 77 -3.96 -23.82 20.95
C THR A 77 -4.54 -22.64 20.16
N ASP A 78 -4.24 -21.41 20.56
CA ASP A 78 -4.79 -20.16 20.03
C ASP A 78 -3.69 -19.20 19.51
N GLU A 79 -2.62 -19.72 18.90
CA GLU A 79 -1.48 -18.89 18.46
C GLU A 79 -1.26 -18.89 16.94
N ASP A 80 -1.33 -17.70 16.33
CA ASP A 80 -0.87 -17.40 14.98
C ASP A 80 0.51 -16.69 15.05
N PRO A 81 1.51 -17.07 14.23
CA PRO A 81 2.83 -16.42 14.18
C PRO A 81 2.77 -14.89 14.06
N GLU A 82 1.71 -14.35 13.46
CA GLU A 82 1.39 -12.92 13.30
C GLU A 82 1.41 -12.11 14.61
N PHE A 83 1.11 -12.75 15.76
CA PHE A 83 1.10 -12.07 17.06
C PHE A 83 2.51 -11.73 17.58
N LEU A 84 3.52 -12.55 17.26
CA LEU A 84 4.92 -12.23 17.54
C LEU A 84 5.37 -10.97 16.75
N TRP A 85 4.75 -10.74 15.58
CA TRP A 85 5.05 -9.61 14.70
C TRP A 85 4.35 -8.34 15.14
N GLY A 86 3.05 -8.36 15.47
CA GLY A 86 2.36 -7.19 16.06
C GLY A 86 3.00 -6.69 17.37
N PHE A 87 3.69 -7.59 18.08
CA PHE A 87 4.47 -7.34 19.28
C PHE A 87 5.83 -6.65 19.03
N MET A 88 6.47 -6.84 17.88
CA MET A 88 7.68 -6.06 17.58
C MET A 88 7.39 -4.60 17.22
N PHE A 89 6.16 -4.26 16.79
CA PHE A 89 5.84 -2.95 16.20
C PHE A 89 5.02 -1.99 17.08
N ASN A 90 4.22 -2.45 18.05
CA ASN A 90 3.39 -1.55 18.86
C ASN A 90 4.08 -0.99 20.12
N GLY A 91 5.31 -1.40 20.44
CA GLY A 91 5.90 -1.16 21.76
C GLY A 91 7.38 -0.79 21.84
N TYR A 92 8.12 -0.74 20.72
CA TYR A 92 9.57 -0.59 20.78
C TYR A 92 10.09 0.62 20.00
N THR A 93 11.07 1.29 20.59
CA THR A 93 11.79 2.39 19.98
C THR A 93 12.75 1.86 18.90
N GLU A 94 13.11 2.71 17.93
CA GLU A 94 14.12 2.44 16.89
C GLU A 94 15.36 1.73 17.46
N GLN A 95 15.79 2.09 18.67
CA GLN A 95 16.95 1.50 19.33
C GLN A 95 16.81 0.00 19.66
N LEU A 96 15.63 -0.49 20.04
CA LEU A 96 15.46 -1.92 20.33
C LEU A 96 15.32 -2.73 19.05
N THR A 97 14.62 -2.18 18.05
CA THR A 97 14.55 -2.77 16.71
C THR A 97 15.95 -2.91 16.12
N ASP A 98 16.77 -1.86 16.17
CA ASP A 98 18.15 -1.89 15.71
C ASP A 98 19.00 -2.88 16.51
N PHE A 99 18.82 -2.97 17.83
CA PHE A 99 19.53 -3.95 18.66
C PHE A 99 19.18 -5.40 18.28
N ILE A 100 17.90 -5.71 18.10
CA ILE A 100 17.43 -7.05 17.69
C ILE A 100 18.00 -7.39 16.31
N LEU A 101 17.93 -6.46 15.35
CA LEU A 101 18.45 -6.66 13.99
C LEU A 101 19.97 -6.83 13.98
N ASN A 102 20.72 -5.98 14.70
CA ASN A 102 22.17 -6.08 14.77
C ASN A 102 22.61 -7.41 15.39
N THR A 103 21.93 -7.83 16.46
CA THR A 103 22.15 -9.14 17.08
C THR A 103 21.84 -10.29 16.10
N ALA A 104 20.73 -10.21 15.36
CA ALA A 104 20.38 -11.22 14.36
C ALA A 104 21.42 -11.33 13.23
N PHE A 105 21.94 -10.19 12.74
CA PHE A 105 23.00 -10.16 11.72
C PHE A 105 24.34 -10.71 12.25
N GLU A 106 24.73 -10.36 13.48
CA GLU A 106 25.93 -10.89 14.13
C GLU A 106 25.88 -12.41 14.31
N TYR A 107 24.68 -12.99 14.36
CA TYR A 107 24.45 -14.43 14.47
C TYR A 107 24.08 -15.12 13.15
N GLY A 108 24.36 -14.49 12.01
CA GLY A 108 24.34 -15.15 10.70
C GLY A 108 23.04 -15.01 9.93
N LEU A 109 22.10 -14.15 10.36
CA LEU A 109 21.03 -13.72 9.46
C LEU A 109 21.67 -13.01 8.26
N GLU A 110 21.55 -13.58 7.08
CA GLU A 110 22.10 -12.95 5.88
C GLU A 110 21.16 -11.85 5.38
N LYS A 111 21.74 -10.68 5.09
CA LYS A 111 21.02 -9.64 4.34
C LYS A 111 20.85 -10.13 2.92
N SER A 112 19.60 -10.40 2.53
CA SER A 112 19.31 -10.73 1.15
C SER A 112 19.65 -9.54 0.23
N LYS A 113 19.97 -9.85 -1.03
CA LYS A 113 20.30 -8.80 -2.01
C LYS A 113 19.14 -7.82 -2.12
N ALA A 114 19.45 -6.54 -1.97
CA ALA A 114 18.47 -5.48 -2.03
C ALA A 114 17.66 -5.52 -3.34
N LYS A 115 16.33 -5.46 -3.23
CA LYS A 115 15.41 -5.42 -4.39
C LYS A 115 15.31 -3.98 -4.86
N LYS A 116 15.74 -3.71 -6.10
CA LYS A 116 15.63 -2.38 -6.73
C LYS A 116 14.49 -2.41 -7.73
N ILE A 117 13.53 -1.50 -7.58
CA ILE A 117 12.35 -1.38 -8.43
C ILE A 117 12.36 0.01 -9.04
N LYS A 118 12.34 0.06 -10.37
CA LYS A 118 12.09 1.32 -11.10
C LYS A 118 10.60 1.60 -11.08
N THR A 119 10.20 2.80 -10.69
CA THR A 119 8.79 3.21 -10.65
C THR A 119 8.29 3.46 -12.06
N LYS A 120 7.68 2.46 -12.67
CA LYS A 120 7.00 2.60 -13.96
C LYS A 120 5.50 2.75 -13.77
N PHE A 121 4.94 1.94 -12.88
CA PHE A 121 3.51 1.89 -12.57
C PHE A 121 3.26 2.35 -11.14
N PHE A 122 2.32 3.27 -10.99
CA PHE A 122 1.68 3.57 -9.71
C PHE A 122 0.20 3.26 -9.81
N TYR A 123 -0.33 2.54 -8.83
CA TYR A 123 -1.76 2.44 -8.63
C TYR A 123 -2.09 2.87 -7.20
N ILE A 124 -2.85 3.96 -7.05
CA ILE A 124 -3.20 4.54 -5.76
C ILE A 124 -4.69 4.31 -5.54
N LYS A 125 -5.04 3.76 -4.39
CA LYS A 125 -6.41 3.63 -3.92
C LYS A 125 -6.56 4.32 -2.57
N HIS A 126 -7.49 5.26 -2.50
CA HIS A 126 -7.82 6.00 -1.29
C HIS A 126 -9.31 5.81 -0.97
N ASN A 127 -9.59 5.21 0.20
CA ASN A 127 -10.92 4.86 0.67
C ASN A 127 -11.19 5.57 2.01
N PRO A 128 -11.67 6.82 2.01
CA PRO A 128 -11.83 7.61 3.23
C PRO A 128 -12.71 6.94 4.30
N HIS A 129 -13.70 6.14 3.89
CA HIS A 129 -14.69 5.51 4.77
C HIS A 129 -14.32 4.09 5.26
N PHE A 130 -13.13 3.60 4.93
CA PHE A 130 -12.69 2.23 5.26
C PHE A 130 -11.41 2.24 6.10
N LEU A 131 -11.13 1.13 6.79
CA LEU A 131 -9.93 1.00 7.64
C LEU A 131 -8.63 1.06 6.82
N GLN A 132 -8.61 0.44 5.62
CA GLN A 132 -7.51 0.61 4.66
C GLN A 132 -7.69 1.92 3.88
N VAL A 133 -7.38 3.04 4.56
CA VAL A 133 -7.63 4.38 4.03
C VAL A 133 -6.81 4.66 2.78
N PHE A 134 -5.57 4.17 2.72
CA PHE A 134 -4.66 4.45 1.61
C PHE A 134 -3.81 3.24 1.26
N ARG A 135 -3.83 2.84 -0.01
CA ARG A 135 -3.04 1.74 -0.56
C ARG A 135 -2.35 2.20 -1.84
N VAL A 136 -1.08 1.83 -2.01
CA VAL A 136 -0.33 2.14 -3.21
C VAL A 136 0.44 0.93 -3.72
N TYR A 137 0.22 0.58 -4.99
CA TYR A 137 1.08 -0.33 -5.74
C TYR A 137 2.15 0.47 -6.47
N ILE A 138 3.40 -0.03 -6.42
CA ILE A 138 4.55 0.59 -7.08
C ILE A 138 5.35 -0.50 -7.77
N GLY A 139 5.47 -0.42 -9.09
CA GLY A 139 6.07 -1.49 -9.88
C GLY A 139 6.75 -1.04 -11.16
N SER A 140 7.52 -1.97 -11.72
CA SER A 140 8.15 -1.84 -13.05
C SER A 140 7.30 -2.50 -14.16
N THR A 141 6.43 -3.43 -13.79
CA THR A 141 5.38 -4.06 -14.60
C THR A 141 4.16 -4.28 -13.70
N LEU A 142 3.05 -4.81 -14.22
CA LEU A 142 1.89 -5.19 -13.40
C LEU A 142 2.19 -6.32 -12.40
N THR A 143 3.17 -7.17 -12.70
CA THR A 143 3.55 -8.33 -11.86
C THR A 143 4.84 -8.14 -11.08
N ASN A 144 5.64 -7.12 -11.42
CA ASN A 144 6.91 -6.84 -10.75
C ASN A 144 6.86 -5.50 -10.02
N GLY A 145 6.30 -5.54 -8.81
CA GLY A 145 6.19 -4.38 -7.94
C GLY A 145 6.10 -4.77 -6.46
N ILE A 146 5.50 -3.87 -5.69
CA ILE A 146 5.16 -4.02 -4.28
C ILE A 146 3.83 -3.31 -4.02
N ILE A 147 3.18 -3.66 -2.91
CA ILE A 147 2.03 -2.92 -2.40
C ILE A 147 2.37 -2.45 -1.01
N LEU A 148 2.10 -1.17 -0.76
CA LEU A 148 2.14 -0.57 0.55
C LEU A 148 0.70 -0.22 0.97
N GLU A 149 0.33 -0.62 2.17
CA GLU A 149 -0.95 -0.32 2.79
C GLU A 149 -0.72 0.54 4.03
N TYR A 150 -1.42 1.66 4.12
CA TYR A 150 -1.27 2.59 5.22
C TYR A 150 -2.26 2.25 6.34
N ASN A 151 -1.72 1.98 7.52
CA ASN A 151 -2.48 1.78 8.73
C ASN A 151 -2.72 3.14 9.41
N ALA A 152 -3.90 3.72 9.20
CA ALA A 152 -4.23 5.04 9.76
C ALA A 152 -4.24 5.09 11.29
N ARG A 153 -4.40 3.96 11.99
CA ARG A 153 -4.34 3.93 13.46
C ARG A 153 -2.91 4.03 13.96
N GLN A 154 -2.00 3.29 13.34
CA GLN A 154 -0.58 3.23 13.71
C GLN A 154 0.26 4.32 13.02
N SER A 155 -0.30 5.00 12.04
CA SER A 155 0.36 6.03 11.23
C SER A 155 1.61 5.54 10.50
N CYS A 156 1.56 4.30 10.02
CA CYS A 156 2.68 3.65 9.35
C CYS A 156 2.21 2.87 8.11
N PHE A 157 3.16 2.56 7.23
CA PHE A 157 2.94 1.65 6.12
C PHE A 157 3.33 0.21 6.46
N GLU A 158 2.57 -0.70 5.90
CA GLU A 158 2.83 -2.14 5.88
C GLU A 158 3.00 -2.58 4.41
N PHE A 159 3.89 -3.54 4.18
CA PHE A 159 4.18 -4.15 2.90
C PHE A 159 3.34 -5.42 2.72
N ILE A 160 2.59 -5.53 1.62
CA ILE A 160 1.81 -6.75 1.31
C ILE A 160 2.67 -7.68 0.46
N GLU A 161 2.97 -8.88 1.00
CA GLU A 161 3.82 -9.87 0.31
C GLU A 161 3.12 -10.53 -0.87
N ASN A 162 1.85 -10.91 -0.73
CA ASN A 162 1.10 -11.62 -1.75
C ASN A 162 -0.32 -11.04 -1.91
N PRO A 163 -0.58 -10.21 -2.95
CA PRO A 163 -1.91 -9.66 -3.19
C PRO A 163 -2.96 -10.66 -3.69
N TYR A 164 -2.53 -11.86 -4.11
CA TYR A 164 -3.39 -12.88 -4.71
C TYR A 164 -3.55 -14.12 -3.83
N GLY A 165 -2.96 -14.13 -2.63
CA GLY A 165 -3.07 -15.20 -1.62
C GLY A 165 -3.65 -14.67 -0.30
N GLU A 166 -3.40 -15.37 0.80
CA GLU A 166 -3.75 -14.84 2.13
C GLU A 166 -2.97 -13.54 2.40
N ASN A 167 -3.71 -12.46 2.69
CA ASN A 167 -3.16 -11.11 2.81
C ASN A 167 -2.47 -10.95 4.17
N TYR A 168 -1.21 -11.34 4.25
CA TYR A 168 -0.39 -11.01 5.41
C TYR A 168 0.37 -9.71 5.15
N THR A 169 0.15 -8.72 6.01
CA THR A 169 0.85 -7.43 5.93
C THR A 169 2.12 -7.51 6.77
N ILE A 170 3.24 -7.13 6.17
CA ILE A 170 4.55 -7.16 6.79
C ILE A 170 4.92 -5.73 7.15
N PRO A 171 5.20 -5.45 8.42
CA PRO A 171 5.57 -4.11 8.81
C PRO A 171 6.85 -3.63 8.10
N ILE A 172 6.88 -2.34 7.78
CA ILE A 172 8.03 -1.71 7.13
C ILE A 172 9.00 -1.18 8.20
N LEU A 173 10.27 -1.54 8.05
CA LEU A 173 11.37 -1.08 8.86
C LEU A 173 12.09 0.08 8.16
N ASN A 174 12.48 1.11 8.91
CA ASN A 174 13.38 2.16 8.44
C ASN A 174 12.96 2.82 7.10
N LEU A 175 11.68 3.18 6.94
CA LEU A 175 11.21 3.89 5.76
C LEU A 175 11.91 5.25 5.63
N LYS A 176 12.76 5.38 4.62
CA LYS A 176 13.63 6.53 4.38
C LYS A 176 13.46 7.01 2.95
N ILE A 177 13.57 8.32 2.76
CA ILE A 177 13.67 8.94 1.46
C ILE A 177 14.99 9.70 1.36
N ASN A 178 15.62 9.68 0.19
CA ASN A 178 16.83 10.47 -0.03
C ASN A 178 16.50 11.98 -0.21
N PRO A 179 17.49 12.88 -0.04
CA PRO A 179 17.25 14.33 -0.04
C PRO A 179 16.66 14.91 -1.33
N ASP A 180 16.92 14.29 -2.49
CA ASP A 180 16.37 14.71 -3.77
C ASP A 180 15.04 14.02 -4.12
N HIS A 181 14.52 13.18 -3.21
CA HIS A 181 13.30 12.38 -3.34
C HIS A 181 13.28 11.42 -4.55
N SER A 182 14.45 11.10 -5.12
CA SER A 182 14.57 10.15 -6.23
C SER A 182 14.52 8.69 -5.82
N GLU A 183 14.67 8.38 -4.52
CA GLU A 183 14.64 7.03 -3.99
C GLU A 183 13.93 6.97 -2.63
N LEU A 184 12.93 6.08 -2.53
CA LEU A 184 12.34 5.65 -1.27
C LEU A 184 12.86 4.25 -0.96
N SER A 185 13.40 4.04 0.23
CA SER A 185 13.93 2.75 0.65
C SER A 185 13.38 2.32 1.99
N PHE A 186 13.24 1.03 2.17
CA PHE A 186 12.84 0.46 3.44
C PHE A 186 13.26 -1.00 3.55
N ASP A 187 13.28 -1.48 4.78
CA ASP A 187 13.62 -2.85 5.11
C ASP A 187 12.33 -3.62 5.46
N VAL A 188 12.29 -4.91 5.16
CA VAL A 188 11.21 -5.82 5.57
C VAL A 188 11.81 -7.16 5.95
N LEU A 189 11.17 -7.83 6.91
CA LEU A 189 11.51 -9.21 7.27
C LEU A 189 10.44 -10.13 6.69
N LYS A 190 10.80 -10.84 5.62
CA LYS A 190 9.92 -11.78 4.90
C LYS A 190 10.25 -13.22 5.30
N ALA A 191 9.44 -14.19 4.84
CA ALA A 191 9.73 -15.62 5.01
C ALA A 191 11.13 -16.01 4.49
N GLU A 192 11.59 -15.38 3.40
CA GLU A 192 12.93 -15.59 2.80
C GLU A 192 14.08 -14.86 3.54
N GLY A 193 13.75 -14.06 4.57
CA GLY A 193 14.72 -13.30 5.36
C GLY A 193 14.60 -11.77 5.21
N PHE A 194 15.60 -11.09 5.78
CA PHE A 194 15.65 -9.63 5.79
C PHE A 194 15.98 -9.07 4.41
N LYS A 195 15.21 -8.09 3.96
CA LYS A 195 15.30 -7.55 2.60
C LYS A 195 15.14 -6.04 2.59
N THR A 196 16.11 -5.36 2.00
CA THR A 196 15.99 -3.94 1.67
C THR A 196 15.34 -3.79 0.30
N ILE A 197 14.33 -2.93 0.22
CA ILE A 197 13.62 -2.56 -1.00
C ILE A 197 13.94 -1.10 -1.32
N HIS A 198 14.33 -0.84 -2.56
CA HIS A 198 14.57 0.51 -3.09
C HIS A 198 13.61 0.78 -4.24
N LEU A 199 12.82 1.84 -4.14
CA LEU A 199 11.94 2.35 -5.18
C LEU A 199 12.59 3.58 -5.80
N LYS A 200 12.91 3.50 -7.10
CA LYS A 200 13.63 4.55 -7.82
C LYS A 200 12.72 5.30 -8.76
N ALA A 201 12.50 6.57 -8.48
CA ALA A 201 11.79 7.52 -9.33
C ALA A 201 12.37 7.51 -10.76
N GLN A 202 11.52 7.50 -11.78
CA GLN A 202 11.93 7.59 -13.19
C GLN A 202 11.60 8.95 -13.80
N ASN A 203 10.70 9.71 -13.19
CA ASN A 203 10.31 11.04 -13.63
C ASN A 203 9.99 11.95 -12.42
N LYS A 204 9.65 13.21 -12.67
CA LYS A 204 9.36 14.19 -11.61
C LYS A 204 8.11 13.84 -10.79
N LEU A 205 7.07 13.32 -11.44
CA LEU A 205 5.85 12.91 -10.75
C LEU A 205 6.12 11.74 -9.79
N ASP A 206 6.93 10.77 -10.19
CA ASP A 206 7.33 9.67 -9.31
C ASP A 206 8.02 10.19 -8.02
N GLN A 207 8.91 11.19 -8.13
CA GLN A 207 9.56 11.80 -6.97
C GLN A 207 8.54 12.39 -5.99
N LEU A 208 7.54 13.11 -6.52
CA LEU A 208 6.49 13.72 -5.71
C LEU A 208 5.62 12.66 -5.01
N LEU A 209 5.29 11.57 -5.72
CA LEU A 209 4.52 10.46 -5.15
C LEU A 209 5.30 9.71 -4.07
N LEU A 210 6.60 9.43 -4.29
CA LEU A 210 7.47 8.85 -3.26
C LEU A 210 7.59 9.76 -2.04
N GLN A 211 7.72 11.08 -2.26
CA GLN A 211 7.72 12.07 -1.18
C GLN A 211 6.39 12.08 -0.41
N ALA A 212 5.25 11.98 -1.09
CA ALA A 212 3.94 11.92 -0.46
C ALA A 212 3.79 10.68 0.44
N ILE A 213 4.22 9.51 -0.04
CA ILE A 213 4.26 8.27 0.75
C ILE A 213 5.13 8.46 2.01
N TRP A 214 6.34 9.00 1.85
CA TRP A 214 7.20 9.26 3.00
C TRP A 214 6.57 10.25 4.00
N LYS A 215 6.00 11.37 3.52
CA LYS A 215 5.31 12.36 4.36
C LYS A 215 4.17 11.73 5.16
N LEU A 216 3.36 10.88 4.52
CA LEU A 216 2.26 10.18 5.17
C LEU A 216 2.74 9.26 6.30
N ASN A 217 3.93 8.68 6.19
CA ASN A 217 4.54 7.90 7.27
C ASN A 217 5.11 8.77 8.42
N GLN A 218 5.31 10.07 8.21
CA GLN A 218 5.81 10.98 9.26
C GLN A 218 4.67 11.61 10.08
N LYS A 219 3.48 11.71 9.49
CA LYS A 219 2.34 12.41 10.09
C LYS A 219 1.05 11.70 9.75
N ASN A 220 0.15 11.60 10.73
CA ASN A 220 -1.16 11.00 10.50
C ASN A 220 -2.15 11.96 9.85
N TYR A 221 -2.13 12.06 8.53
CA TYR A 221 -3.06 12.89 7.75
C TYR A 221 -4.51 12.38 7.73
N PHE A 222 -4.76 11.14 8.16
CA PHE A 222 -6.09 10.50 8.14
C PHE A 222 -6.62 10.20 9.55
N SER A 223 -6.12 10.94 10.55
CA SER A 223 -6.54 10.80 11.96
C SER A 223 -7.92 11.37 12.24
N THR A 224 -8.37 12.34 11.43
CA THR A 224 -9.71 12.92 11.50
C THR A 224 -10.69 12.06 10.69
N PRO A 225 -11.90 11.79 11.20
CA PRO A 225 -12.94 11.14 10.41
C PRO A 225 -13.22 11.88 9.10
N PRO A 226 -13.54 11.17 8.00
CA PRO A 226 -13.89 11.82 6.74
C PRO A 226 -15.26 12.49 6.83
N ASP A 227 -15.47 13.54 6.03
CA ASP A 227 -16.84 14.01 5.78
C ASP A 227 -17.61 12.95 4.99
N SER A 228 -18.92 12.85 5.22
CA SER A 228 -19.78 11.84 4.58
C SER A 228 -19.77 11.92 3.04
N ASN A 229 -19.48 13.09 2.48
CA ASN A 229 -19.41 13.32 1.03
C ASN A 229 -18.03 13.04 0.42
N PHE A 230 -17.03 12.61 1.20
CA PHE A 230 -15.71 12.29 0.67
C PHE A 230 -15.79 11.07 -0.25
N CYS A 231 -15.18 11.16 -1.43
CA CYS A 231 -15.22 10.09 -2.42
C CYS A 231 -14.04 9.12 -2.26
N ASN A 232 -14.25 7.86 -2.62
CA ASN A 232 -13.14 6.96 -2.91
C ASN A 232 -12.47 7.40 -4.21
N ILE A 233 -11.15 7.27 -4.27
CA ILE A 233 -10.35 7.66 -5.43
C ILE A 233 -9.44 6.49 -5.81
N GLU A 234 -9.47 6.11 -7.08
CA GLU A 234 -8.56 5.13 -7.69
C GLU A 234 -7.82 5.82 -8.83
N ILE A 235 -6.49 5.69 -8.87
CA ILE A 235 -5.61 6.32 -9.85
C ILE A 235 -4.64 5.29 -10.37
N GLU A 236 -4.43 5.26 -11.69
CA GLU A 236 -3.36 4.51 -12.32
C GLU A 236 -2.48 5.45 -13.16
N LEU A 237 -1.17 5.31 -12.99
CA LEU A 237 -0.15 5.98 -13.76
C LEU A 237 0.79 4.95 -14.39
N ASP A 238 1.06 5.09 -15.68
CA ASP A 238 2.07 4.32 -16.42
C ASP A 238 3.09 5.31 -17.01
N GLN A 239 4.34 5.22 -16.57
CA GLN A 239 5.44 6.12 -16.96
C GLN A 239 5.10 7.60 -16.72
N GLY A 240 4.38 7.89 -15.63
CA GLY A 240 3.95 9.26 -15.29
C GLY A 240 2.76 9.77 -16.11
N ILE A 241 2.15 8.92 -16.94
CA ILE A 241 0.94 9.24 -17.72
C ILE A 241 -0.27 8.71 -16.98
N LEU A 242 -1.29 9.55 -16.77
CA LEU A 242 -2.57 9.14 -16.17
C LEU A 242 -3.32 8.22 -17.13
N THR A 243 -3.45 6.95 -16.77
CA THR A 243 -4.16 5.94 -17.56
C THR A 243 -5.53 5.60 -16.98
N HIS A 244 -5.72 5.81 -15.68
CA HIS A 244 -6.99 5.60 -15.00
C HIS A 244 -7.21 6.64 -13.90
N LEU A 245 -8.43 7.16 -13.82
CA LEU A 245 -8.92 7.88 -12.65
C LEU A 245 -10.38 7.51 -12.45
N LYS A 246 -10.73 7.03 -11.27
CA LYS A 246 -12.12 6.74 -10.91
C LYS A 246 -12.43 7.30 -9.53
N THR A 247 -13.60 7.89 -9.40
CA THR A 247 -14.18 8.18 -8.09
C THR A 247 -15.46 7.41 -7.83
N LEU A 248 -15.69 7.12 -6.56
CA LEU A 248 -16.94 6.60 -6.05
C LEU A 248 -17.47 7.57 -5.00
N ASN A 249 -18.61 8.19 -5.28
CA ASN A 249 -19.19 9.20 -4.41
C ASN A 249 -20.20 8.56 -3.45
N PHE A 250 -20.43 9.24 -2.33
CA PHE A 250 -21.33 8.78 -1.27
C PHE A 250 -22.40 9.84 -0.99
N ASP A 251 -23.60 9.37 -0.65
CA ASP A 251 -24.67 10.21 -0.15
C ASP A 251 -24.45 10.57 1.34
N LYS A 252 -25.33 11.40 1.88
CA LYS A 252 -25.29 11.82 3.29
C LYS A 252 -25.42 10.66 4.30
N ASN A 253 -25.85 9.48 3.87
CA ASN A 253 -26.01 8.28 4.69
C ASN A 253 -24.89 7.26 4.44
N ASN A 254 -23.79 7.66 3.78
CA ASN A 254 -22.68 6.80 3.37
C ASN A 254 -23.08 5.67 2.41
N LYS A 255 -24.16 5.84 1.64
CA LYS A 255 -24.49 4.94 0.52
C LYS A 255 -23.79 5.39 -0.74
N ILE A 256 -23.29 4.42 -1.50
CA ILE A 256 -22.68 4.65 -2.80
C ILE A 256 -23.73 5.29 -3.73
N ILE A 257 -23.36 6.41 -4.34
CA ILE A 257 -24.11 7.01 -5.44
C ILE A 257 -23.55 6.41 -6.73
N ASP A 258 -24.36 5.59 -7.40
CA ASP A 258 -23.91 4.86 -8.57
C ASP A 258 -23.82 5.80 -9.79
N MET A 259 -22.65 5.80 -10.43
CA MET A 259 -22.40 6.51 -11.68
C MET A 259 -23.40 6.11 -12.77
N PHE A 260 -23.82 4.85 -12.80
CA PHE A 260 -24.66 4.30 -13.86
C PHE A 260 -26.13 4.68 -13.73
N SER A 261 -26.60 4.99 -12.51
CA SER A 261 -27.97 5.43 -12.27
C SER A 261 -28.09 6.94 -12.06
N GLU A 262 -27.09 7.57 -11.45
CA GLU A 262 -27.17 8.96 -11.00
C GLU A 262 -26.10 9.87 -11.63
N GLY A 263 -25.18 9.34 -12.44
CA GLY A 263 -24.18 10.13 -13.16
C GLY A 263 -23.12 10.78 -12.25
N SER A 264 -22.99 10.29 -11.02
CA SER A 264 -22.06 10.84 -10.02
C SER A 264 -20.67 10.24 -10.13
N GLY A 265 -19.67 11.06 -9.78
CA GLY A 265 -18.26 10.69 -9.86
C GLY A 265 -17.66 10.88 -11.24
N ILE A 266 -16.37 10.56 -11.38
CA ILE A 266 -15.62 10.65 -12.64
C ILE A 266 -15.00 9.29 -12.94
N ARG A 267 -15.00 8.89 -14.22
CA ARG A 267 -14.26 7.72 -14.68
C ARG A 267 -13.55 8.04 -15.99
N LEU A 268 -12.23 8.11 -15.91
CA LEU A 268 -11.30 8.28 -17.01
C LEU A 268 -10.53 6.97 -17.18
N LEU A 269 -10.36 6.51 -18.41
CA LEU A 269 -9.56 5.33 -18.68
C LEU A 269 -8.94 5.36 -20.08
N VAL A 270 -7.84 4.66 -20.24
CA VAL A 270 -7.33 4.27 -21.56
C VAL A 270 -8.09 3.05 -22.03
N GLN A 271 -8.58 3.10 -23.26
CA GLN A 271 -9.34 2.04 -23.89
C GLN A 271 -8.71 1.69 -25.24
N ALA A 272 -8.45 0.40 -25.45
CA ALA A 272 -7.95 -0.13 -26.71
C ALA A 272 -9.09 -0.22 -27.74
N LEU A 273 -8.75 0.11 -28.99
CA LEU A 273 -9.59 0.01 -30.17
C LEU A 273 -9.01 -1.03 -31.13
N ASP A 274 -9.89 -1.83 -31.72
CA ASP A 274 -9.55 -2.75 -32.80
C ASP A 274 -9.56 -2.07 -34.18
N ALA A 275 -9.24 -2.85 -35.23
CA ALA A 275 -9.21 -2.38 -36.62
C ALA A 275 -10.57 -1.87 -37.13
N THR A 276 -11.68 -2.26 -36.50
CA THR A 276 -13.03 -1.80 -36.83
C THR A 276 -13.40 -0.51 -36.11
N GLY A 277 -12.54 -0.03 -35.21
CA GLY A 277 -12.81 1.15 -34.38
C GLY A 277 -13.73 0.84 -33.19
N ALA A 278 -13.86 -0.42 -32.79
CA ALA A 278 -14.64 -0.83 -31.63
C ALA A 278 -13.76 -0.95 -30.38
N PHE A 279 -14.31 -0.62 -29.20
CA PHE A 279 -13.64 -0.88 -27.94
C PHE A 279 -13.53 -2.38 -27.67
N GLN A 280 -12.36 -2.82 -27.24
CA GLN A 280 -12.18 -4.19 -26.74
C GLN A 280 -12.99 -4.38 -25.44
N ASN A 281 -13.98 -5.28 -25.45
CA ASN A 281 -14.61 -5.78 -24.22
C ASN A 281 -14.22 -7.25 -23.98
N SER A 282 -14.32 -7.71 -22.74
CA SER A 282 -14.04 -9.10 -22.34
C SER A 282 -15.11 -10.11 -22.83
N GLU A 283 -16.25 -9.63 -23.33
CA GLU A 283 -17.37 -10.47 -23.79
C GLU A 283 -17.31 -10.78 -25.29
N ASN A 284 -16.42 -10.12 -26.04
CA ASN A 284 -16.10 -10.45 -27.43
C ASN A 284 -15.25 -11.73 -27.42
N LEU A 285 -15.95 -12.87 -27.34
CA LEU A 285 -15.47 -14.26 -27.30
C LEU A 285 -14.65 -14.72 -28.55
N SER A 286 -14.23 -13.81 -29.42
CA SER A 286 -13.36 -14.09 -30.57
C SER A 286 -11.89 -13.89 -30.18
N PRO A 287 -10.91 -14.52 -30.85
CA PRO A 287 -9.50 -14.19 -30.65
C PRO A 287 -9.35 -12.68 -30.75
N HIS A 288 -8.84 -12.05 -29.69
CA HIS A 288 -8.87 -10.60 -29.55
C HIS A 288 -8.35 -9.96 -30.84
N PRO A 289 -9.17 -9.16 -31.55
CA PRO A 289 -8.72 -8.50 -32.75
C PRO A 289 -7.49 -7.63 -32.43
N GLU A 290 -6.59 -7.50 -33.41
CA GLU A 290 -5.35 -6.73 -33.25
C GLU A 290 -5.66 -5.32 -32.73
N ILE A 291 -4.93 -4.89 -31.70
CA ILE A 291 -5.06 -3.55 -31.15
C ILE A 291 -4.41 -2.59 -32.14
N VAL A 292 -5.20 -1.68 -32.70
CA VAL A 292 -4.73 -0.74 -33.72
C VAL A 292 -4.50 0.65 -33.11
N CYS A 293 -5.23 1.02 -32.05
CA CYS A 293 -4.95 2.24 -31.30
C CYS A 293 -5.48 2.21 -29.86
N GLU A 294 -4.98 3.13 -29.03
CA GLU A 294 -5.48 3.42 -27.68
C GLU A 294 -6.07 4.83 -27.63
N LYS A 295 -7.17 5.00 -26.90
CA LYS A 295 -7.80 6.30 -26.65
C LYS A 295 -7.91 6.57 -25.16
N PHE A 296 -7.68 7.81 -24.76
CA PHE A 296 -7.98 8.26 -23.41
C PHE A 296 -9.37 8.87 -23.38
N ILE A 297 -10.28 8.23 -22.64
CA ILE A 297 -11.72 8.50 -22.69
C ILE A 297 -12.27 8.84 -21.31
N ILE A 298 -13.38 9.58 -21.30
CA ILE A 298 -14.24 9.76 -20.13
C ILE A 298 -15.56 9.00 -20.33
N VAL A 299 -16.05 8.37 -19.27
CA VAL A 299 -17.39 7.75 -19.23
C VAL A 299 -18.43 8.78 -18.75
N ASP A 300 -19.49 8.94 -19.53
CA ASP A 300 -20.68 9.74 -19.23
C ASP A 300 -21.89 8.80 -19.33
N ALA A 301 -22.32 8.26 -18.20
CA ALA A 301 -23.21 7.09 -18.18
C ALA A 301 -24.71 7.42 -18.22
N VAL A 302 -25.11 8.66 -17.92
CA VAL A 302 -26.52 9.06 -17.74
C VAL A 302 -26.88 10.19 -18.71
N PRO A 303 -28.05 10.12 -19.39
CA PRO A 303 -29.08 9.07 -19.33
C PRO A 303 -28.74 7.81 -20.15
N GLU A 304 -27.68 7.86 -20.96
CA GLU A 304 -27.25 6.78 -21.84
C GLU A 304 -25.73 6.67 -21.78
N TRP A 305 -25.19 5.46 -21.93
CA TRP A 305 -23.77 5.20 -21.85
C TRP A 305 -23.00 5.78 -23.03
N LYS A 306 -22.24 6.84 -22.74
CA LYS A 306 -21.44 7.58 -23.71
C LYS A 306 -19.99 7.62 -23.25
N TYR A 307 -19.09 7.49 -24.21
CA TYR A 307 -17.67 7.68 -23.97
C TYR A 307 -17.17 8.78 -24.90
N TYR A 308 -16.40 9.73 -24.36
CA TYR A 308 -15.81 10.78 -25.17
C TYR A 308 -14.30 10.71 -25.12
N GLU A 309 -13.65 10.88 -26.27
CA GLU A 309 -12.21 11.09 -26.28
C GLU A 309 -11.88 12.42 -25.62
N ILE A 310 -10.85 12.43 -24.76
CA ILE A 310 -10.44 13.60 -24.01
C ILE A 310 -9.53 14.47 -24.88
N GLN A 311 -9.87 15.75 -25.00
CA GLN A 311 -9.02 16.77 -25.62
C GLN A 311 -8.11 17.40 -24.58
N GLU A 312 -8.67 17.86 -23.47
CA GLU A 312 -7.96 18.51 -22.37
C GLU A 312 -8.49 18.01 -21.03
N LEU A 313 -7.59 17.91 -20.06
CA LEU A 313 -7.89 17.47 -18.71
C LEU A 313 -7.13 18.37 -17.75
N ASN A 314 -7.81 19.03 -16.83
CA ASN A 314 -7.20 19.98 -15.92
C ASN A 314 -7.83 19.86 -14.53
N MET A 315 -7.10 20.31 -13.50
CA MET A 315 -7.62 20.43 -12.15
C MET A 315 -7.42 21.86 -11.67
N ALA A 316 -8.48 22.44 -11.09
CA ALA A 316 -8.46 23.78 -10.49
C ALA A 316 -9.13 23.72 -9.12
N GLY A 317 -8.34 23.94 -8.05
CA GLY A 317 -8.78 23.64 -6.69
C GLY A 317 -9.19 22.17 -6.60
N ASN A 318 -10.41 21.91 -6.14
CA ASN A 318 -10.96 20.56 -6.02
C ASN A 318 -11.80 20.11 -7.23
N ASN A 319 -11.78 20.86 -8.34
CA ASN A 319 -12.57 20.53 -9.52
C ASN A 319 -11.70 19.99 -10.64
N ILE A 320 -12.08 18.83 -11.18
CA ILE A 320 -11.50 18.29 -12.41
C ILE A 320 -12.37 18.73 -13.59
N SER A 321 -11.76 19.39 -14.58
CA SER A 321 -12.42 19.78 -15.82
C SER A 321 -11.90 18.96 -16.99
N VAL A 322 -12.84 18.45 -17.78
CA VAL A 322 -12.57 17.67 -18.99
C VAL A 322 -13.17 18.40 -20.18
N MET A 323 -12.33 18.67 -21.19
CA MET A 323 -12.77 19.07 -22.51
C MET A 323 -12.78 17.84 -23.40
N THR A 324 -13.93 17.53 -24.00
CA THR A 324 -14.02 16.40 -24.94
C THR A 324 -13.59 16.82 -26.34
N LYS A 325 -13.14 15.86 -27.14
CA LYS A 325 -13.12 15.99 -28.59
C LYS A 325 -14.54 15.91 -29.16
N ASN A 326 -14.64 16.13 -30.47
CA ASN A 326 -15.86 15.93 -31.23
C ASN A 326 -16.21 14.44 -31.46
N GLN A 327 -15.43 13.50 -30.92
CA GLN A 327 -15.64 12.07 -31.08
C GLN A 327 -16.40 11.50 -29.87
N LEU A 328 -17.63 11.06 -30.11
CA LEU A 328 -18.44 10.25 -29.20
C LEU A 328 -18.32 8.78 -29.58
N TYR A 329 -18.29 7.91 -28.59
CA TYR A 329 -18.39 6.47 -28.72
C TYR A 329 -19.60 6.03 -27.90
N ARG A 330 -20.53 5.25 -28.48
CA ARG A 330 -21.70 4.71 -27.77
C ARG A 330 -21.96 3.27 -28.18
N TYR A 331 -22.52 2.48 -27.27
CA TYR A 331 -22.90 1.10 -27.58
C TYR A 331 -23.97 1.07 -28.68
N ASP A 332 -23.76 0.26 -29.72
CA ASP A 332 -24.79 0.04 -30.74
C ASP A 332 -25.77 -1.04 -30.26
N GLU A 333 -26.85 -0.60 -29.62
CA GLU A 333 -27.93 -1.48 -29.17
C GLU A 333 -28.63 -2.22 -30.33
N GLN A 334 -28.57 -1.71 -31.56
CA GLN A 334 -29.30 -2.29 -32.70
C GLN A 334 -28.56 -3.49 -33.31
N ASN A 335 -27.23 -3.44 -33.37
CA ASN A 335 -26.43 -4.49 -34.03
C ASN A 335 -25.73 -5.43 -33.05
N SER A 336 -25.91 -5.26 -31.73
CA SER A 336 -25.28 -6.06 -30.66
C SER A 336 -23.76 -6.26 -30.80
N GLN A 337 -23.13 -5.41 -31.60
CA GLN A 337 -21.71 -5.49 -31.93
C GLN A 337 -21.22 -4.06 -32.10
N ASN A 338 -20.32 -3.70 -31.18
CA ASN A 338 -19.42 -2.55 -31.24
C ASN A 338 -19.93 -1.21 -30.71
N VAL A 339 -18.97 -0.46 -30.18
CA VAL A 339 -19.15 0.93 -29.78
C VAL A 339 -18.83 1.79 -31.00
N ILE A 340 -19.82 2.50 -31.55
CA ILE A 340 -19.66 3.28 -32.80
C ILE A 340 -19.20 4.70 -32.49
N GLY A 341 -18.22 5.17 -33.26
CA GLY A 341 -17.78 6.56 -33.30
C GLY A 341 -18.77 7.47 -34.03
N LEU A 342 -19.27 8.51 -33.36
CA LEU A 342 -20.10 9.57 -33.95
C LEU A 342 -19.49 10.95 -33.70
N GLU A 343 -19.70 11.89 -34.63
CA GLU A 343 -19.35 13.29 -34.40
C GLU A 343 -20.38 13.98 -33.48
N THR A 344 -19.90 14.73 -32.51
CA THR A 344 -20.69 15.49 -31.53
C THR A 344 -19.98 16.80 -31.18
N PRO A 345 -20.67 17.86 -30.75
CA PRO A 345 -19.99 19.06 -30.27
C PRO A 345 -19.10 18.79 -29.06
N CYS A 346 -17.96 19.47 -28.97
CA CYS A 346 -17.10 19.42 -27.79
C CYS A 346 -17.87 19.84 -26.54
N LYS A 347 -17.63 19.13 -25.43
CA LYS A 347 -18.28 19.38 -24.14
C LYS A 347 -17.23 19.73 -23.08
N LYS A 348 -17.62 20.64 -22.19
CA LYS A 348 -16.92 20.89 -20.93
C LYS A 348 -17.65 20.18 -19.80
N LEU A 349 -17.00 19.18 -19.22
CA LEU A 349 -17.49 18.47 -18.04
C LEU A 349 -16.66 18.92 -16.83
N ILE A 350 -17.32 19.07 -15.67
CA ILE A 350 -16.68 19.53 -14.43
C ILE A 350 -17.13 18.61 -13.30
N TYR A 351 -16.17 18.05 -12.57
CA TYR A 351 -16.40 17.09 -11.49
C TYR A 351 -15.75 17.61 -10.21
N PRO A 352 -16.53 17.92 -9.16
CA PRO A 352 -15.98 18.23 -7.85
C PRO A 352 -15.46 16.97 -7.18
N ILE A 353 -14.30 17.08 -6.54
CA ILE A 353 -13.62 16.01 -5.80
C ILE A 353 -13.55 16.40 -4.32
N ASN A 354 -14.34 15.75 -3.49
CA ASN A 354 -14.32 15.95 -2.05
C ASN A 354 -13.45 14.88 -1.42
N THR A 355 -12.35 15.27 -0.80
CA THR A 355 -11.38 14.35 -0.19
C THR A 355 -10.51 15.07 0.84
N TYR A 356 -9.64 14.33 1.54
CA TYR A 356 -8.68 14.92 2.47
C TYR A 356 -7.72 15.87 1.74
N HIS A 357 -7.27 16.92 2.43
CA HIS A 357 -6.28 17.87 1.92
C HIS A 357 -5.06 17.15 1.33
N PHE A 358 -4.52 16.16 2.04
CA PHE A 358 -3.37 15.38 1.60
C PHE A 358 -3.60 14.69 0.25
N MET A 359 -4.79 14.10 0.04
CA MET A 359 -5.14 13.48 -1.24
C MET A 359 -5.39 14.51 -2.34
N SER A 360 -5.93 15.69 -2.00
CA SER A 360 -6.07 16.81 -2.94
C SER A 360 -4.69 17.32 -3.41
N GLU A 361 -3.70 17.42 -2.54
CA GLU A 361 -2.31 17.75 -2.91
C GLU A 361 -1.72 16.73 -3.89
N ILE A 362 -1.89 15.43 -3.62
CA ILE A 362 -1.46 14.36 -4.54
C ILE A 362 -2.12 14.52 -5.92
N LEU A 363 -3.43 14.77 -5.95
CA LEU A 363 -4.15 14.98 -7.22
C LEU A 363 -3.62 16.21 -7.97
N GLN A 364 -3.36 17.32 -7.27
CA GLN A 364 -2.79 18.51 -7.90
C GLN A 364 -1.40 18.23 -8.49
N ASP A 365 -0.52 17.55 -7.75
CA ASP A 365 0.80 17.16 -8.24
C ASP A 365 0.69 16.28 -9.50
N ILE A 366 -0.23 15.31 -9.50
CA ILE A 366 -0.51 14.48 -10.68
C ILE A 366 -0.96 15.35 -11.84
N PHE A 367 -1.92 16.24 -11.63
CA PHE A 367 -2.44 17.05 -12.73
C PHE A 367 -1.43 18.06 -13.28
N ILE A 368 -0.52 18.58 -12.44
CA ILE A 368 0.53 19.52 -12.87
C ILE A 368 1.67 18.79 -13.58
N HIS A 369 2.09 17.63 -13.07
CA HIS A 369 3.35 16.98 -13.47
C HIS A 369 3.18 15.73 -14.33
N ARG A 370 1.95 15.23 -14.55
CA ARG A 370 1.72 14.10 -15.45
C ARG A 370 2.20 14.41 -16.86
N ALA A 371 2.75 13.40 -17.51
CA ALA A 371 3.01 13.47 -18.94
C ALA A 371 1.69 13.44 -19.73
N SER A 372 1.70 14.06 -20.90
CA SER A 372 0.58 14.01 -21.84
C SER A 372 0.30 12.56 -22.24
N PHE A 373 -0.96 12.19 -22.43
CA PHE A 373 -1.34 10.90 -22.98
C PHE A 373 -0.65 10.60 -24.32
N ARG A 374 -0.39 11.63 -25.14
CA ARG A 374 0.30 11.49 -26.43
C ARG A 374 1.72 10.93 -26.30
N ALA A 375 2.40 11.18 -25.16
CA ALA A 375 3.75 10.69 -24.91
C ALA A 375 3.84 9.15 -24.85
N ARG A 376 2.71 8.42 -24.77
CA ARG A 376 2.69 6.95 -24.89
C ARG A 376 3.14 6.47 -26.28
N PHE A 377 2.96 7.29 -27.32
CA PHE A 377 3.21 6.94 -28.71
C PHE A 377 4.57 7.43 -29.25
N ASP A 378 5.28 8.28 -28.50
CA ASP A 378 6.54 8.91 -28.94
C ASP A 378 7.80 8.04 -28.66
N LYS A 379 7.68 6.70 -28.81
CA LYS A 379 8.75 5.74 -28.45
C LYS A 379 9.68 5.36 -29.59
#